data_AF-A0A0A7GB52-F1
#
_entry.id   AF-A0A0A7GB52-F1
#
_cell.length_a   1.000
_cell.length_b   1.000
_cell.length_c   1.000
_cell.angle_alpha   90.00
_cell.angle_beta   90.00
_cell.angle_gamma   90.00
#
_symmetry.space_group_name_H-M   'P 1'
#
loop_
_entity.id
_entity.type
_entity.pdbx_description
1 polymer ?
#
loop_
_entity_poly.entity_id
_entity_poly.type
_entity_poly.pdbx_seq_one_letter_code
_entity_poly.pdbx_strand_id
1 'polypeptide(L)'
;MLRVEDERLKLRECRTFGYSCPVGDRCTIAELKEEACVSCVGEIRRILSEEGFFVIPAGRTTVVVEPGVEGARTGEVFEGAKIYVLSDPSSGISRIDRLFITGLRFGLTDVVLNDLPVYSVYGHFGSDARYALARLMAIVNGKFLDVNGRVRDEENLKKMQKMLIDIGRELNCRIDERYAFYSTYFDIFDPMVPKRILIVSEDDSLIGPIARFALQRAVDDRELGIFVDSAAYLEPEELHEFAREVIDKLYGNSDDFKPKSVECLEFEVFRQPVLDYDLIIVLEERFRDGLPEDRTFSLEELTGLRVSIPEDIFEAFEIAEKLEREFEKKLFHILEHVC
;
A
#
# COMPACT_ATOMS: atom_id res chain seq x y z
N MET A 1 -20.75 -8.41 19.29
CA MET A 1 -19.67 -9.29 19.81
C MET A 1 -20.10 -10.74 19.61
N LEU A 2 -19.76 -11.33 18.47
CA LEU A 2 -19.96 -12.74 18.17
C LEU A 2 -18.58 -13.32 17.86
N ARG A 3 -17.90 -13.84 18.89
CA ARG A 3 -16.77 -14.75 18.66
C ARG A 3 -17.38 -16.08 18.29
N VAL A 4 -17.32 -16.46 17.02
CA VAL A 4 -17.51 -17.86 16.64
C VAL A 4 -16.23 -18.58 17.04
N GLU A 5 -16.13 -18.96 18.33
CA GLU A 5 -15.05 -19.83 18.78
C GLU A 5 -15.29 -21.21 18.18
N ASP A 6 -14.57 -21.51 17.11
CA ASP A 6 -14.51 -22.85 16.55
C ASP A 6 -13.63 -23.71 17.48
N GLU A 7 -14.25 -24.66 18.19
CA GLU A 7 -13.67 -25.33 19.36
C GLU A 7 -12.83 -26.58 19.04
N ARG A 8 -12.67 -26.95 17.77
CA ARG A 8 -12.19 -28.30 17.38
C ARG A 8 -10.70 -28.54 17.62
N LEU A 9 -9.86 -27.50 17.56
CA LEU A 9 -8.40 -27.61 17.71
C LEU A 9 -7.86 -26.65 18.79
N LYS A 10 -7.90 -27.10 20.06
CA LYS A 10 -7.33 -26.39 21.23
C LYS A 10 -6.23 -27.25 21.88
N LEU A 11 -5.23 -26.61 22.48
CA LEU A 11 -4.25 -27.32 23.31
C LEU A 11 -4.92 -27.83 24.59
N ARG A 12 -4.64 -29.10 24.94
CA ARG A 12 -5.13 -29.78 26.14
C ARG A 12 -3.96 -30.44 26.87
N GLU A 13 -4.08 -30.61 28.18
CA GLU A 13 -3.02 -31.26 28.95
C GLU A 13 -2.86 -32.73 28.54
N CYS A 14 -1.65 -33.12 28.17
CA CYS A 14 -1.32 -34.50 27.86
C CYS A 14 -1.28 -35.33 29.14
N ARG A 15 -2.15 -36.33 29.26
CA ARG A 15 -2.22 -37.19 30.45
C ARG A 15 -0.94 -37.99 30.73
N THR A 16 -0.15 -38.25 29.69
CA THR A 16 1.08 -39.06 29.79
C THR A 16 2.28 -38.24 30.24
N PHE A 17 2.36 -36.96 29.84
CA PHE A 17 3.57 -36.14 30.02
C PHE A 17 3.35 -34.76 30.66
N GLY A 18 2.10 -34.36 30.93
CA GLY A 18 1.76 -33.11 31.62
C GLY A 18 1.96 -31.81 30.84
N TYR A 19 2.37 -31.87 29.57
CA TYR A 19 2.48 -30.68 28.70
C TYR A 19 1.23 -30.44 27.85
N SER A 20 1.03 -29.19 27.42
CA SER A 20 -0.02 -28.80 26.48
C SER A 20 0.16 -29.48 25.12
N CYS A 21 -0.88 -30.16 24.60
CA CYS A 21 -0.85 -30.97 23.37
C CYS A 21 -2.15 -30.81 22.57
N PRO A 22 -2.12 -30.70 21.23
CA PRO A 22 -3.32 -30.50 20.40
C PRO A 22 -4.29 -31.70 20.41
N VAL A 23 -3.83 -32.88 20.83
CA VAL A 23 -4.63 -34.12 20.93
C VAL A 23 -4.52 -34.74 22.33
N GLY A 24 -4.12 -33.96 23.35
CA GLY A 24 -3.77 -34.47 24.68
C GLY A 24 -4.88 -35.24 25.40
N ASP A 25 -6.14 -34.87 25.14
CA ASP A 25 -7.35 -35.50 25.67
C ASP A 25 -7.88 -36.68 24.84
N ARG A 26 -7.38 -36.83 23.61
CA ARG A 26 -7.81 -37.83 22.61
C ARG A 26 -6.74 -38.89 22.34
N CYS A 27 -5.51 -38.65 22.76
CA CYS A 27 -4.42 -39.61 22.69
C CYS A 27 -4.67 -40.78 23.65
N THR A 28 -4.73 -42.00 23.11
CA THR A 28 -4.98 -43.24 23.87
C THR A 28 -3.72 -44.03 24.17
N ILE A 29 -2.54 -43.53 23.77
CA ILE A 29 -1.28 -44.25 23.98
C ILE A 29 -0.84 -44.10 25.44
N ALA A 30 -1.11 -45.15 26.22
CA ALA A 30 -0.81 -45.22 27.64
C ALA A 30 0.68 -45.52 27.97
N GLU A 31 1.49 -45.92 26.99
CA GLU A 31 2.83 -46.52 27.23
C GLU A 31 3.92 -46.06 26.23
N LEU A 32 4.10 -44.75 26.02
CA LEU A 32 5.25 -44.27 25.25
C LEU A 32 6.53 -44.31 26.12
N LYS A 33 7.54 -45.08 25.70
CA LYS A 33 8.88 -45.05 26.30
C LYS A 33 9.61 -43.74 25.95
N GLU A 34 10.44 -43.25 26.86
CA GLU A 34 11.16 -41.96 26.81
C GLU A 34 11.97 -41.74 25.51
N GLU A 35 12.46 -42.82 24.90
CA GLU A 35 13.19 -42.82 23.62
C GLU A 35 12.30 -42.50 22.39
N ALA A 36 10.98 -42.52 22.57
CA ALA A 36 9.99 -42.15 21.55
C ALA A 36 9.71 -40.63 21.53
N CYS A 37 10.48 -39.79 22.23
CA CYS A 37 10.22 -38.34 22.31
C CYS A 37 10.41 -37.59 20.98
N VAL A 38 11.04 -38.22 19.98
CA VAL A 38 11.08 -37.77 18.56
C VAL A 38 9.78 -38.11 17.79
N SER A 39 8.84 -38.86 18.39
CA SER A 39 7.83 -39.66 17.66
C SER A 39 6.36 -39.22 17.78
N CYS A 40 5.99 -38.28 18.66
CA CYS A 40 4.58 -37.89 18.79
C CYS A 40 4.07 -37.07 17.60
N VAL A 41 4.95 -36.45 16.80
CA VAL A 41 4.57 -35.70 15.59
C VAL A 41 3.81 -36.60 14.61
N GLY A 42 4.28 -37.84 14.41
CA GLY A 42 3.60 -38.80 13.54
C GLY A 42 2.23 -39.17 14.07
N GLU A 43 2.12 -39.35 15.38
CA GLU A 43 0.86 -39.71 16.04
C GLU A 43 -0.16 -38.56 16.05
N ILE A 44 0.29 -37.34 16.32
CA ILE A 44 -0.53 -36.13 16.21
C ILE A 44 -1.07 -36.00 14.78
N ARG A 45 -0.22 -36.18 13.76
CA ARG A 45 -0.65 -36.16 12.36
C ARG A 45 -1.68 -37.24 12.06
N ARG A 46 -1.48 -38.46 12.57
CA ARG A 46 -2.39 -39.60 12.39
C ARG A 46 -3.77 -39.31 12.99
N ILE A 47 -3.82 -38.95 14.27
CA ILE A 47 -5.06 -38.66 14.99
C ILE A 47 -5.83 -37.52 14.30
N LEU A 48 -5.16 -36.43 13.97
CA LEU A 48 -5.81 -35.30 13.28
C LEU A 48 -6.32 -35.69 11.88
N SER A 49 -5.57 -36.50 11.13
CA SER A 49 -6.03 -36.99 9.82
C SER A 49 -7.26 -37.90 9.94
N GLU A 50 -7.30 -38.77 10.97
CA GLU A 50 -8.45 -39.64 11.27
C GLU A 50 -9.69 -38.86 11.71
N GLU A 51 -9.50 -37.72 12.37
CA GLU A 51 -10.58 -36.78 12.73
C GLU A 51 -11.04 -35.90 11.54
N GLY A 52 -10.46 -36.12 10.36
CA GLY A 52 -10.84 -35.47 9.11
C GLY A 52 -10.19 -34.11 8.87
N PHE A 53 -9.13 -33.77 9.62
CA PHE A 53 -8.34 -32.56 9.33
C PHE A 53 -7.44 -32.77 8.11
N PHE A 54 -7.22 -31.71 7.32
CA PHE A 54 -6.21 -31.73 6.27
C PHE A 54 -4.83 -31.40 6.87
N VAL A 55 -3.96 -32.40 6.94
CA VAL A 55 -2.67 -32.30 7.63
C VAL A 55 -1.51 -32.30 6.64
N ILE A 56 -0.66 -31.28 6.72
CA ILE A 56 0.55 -31.11 5.89
C ILE A 56 1.79 -31.32 6.78
N PRO A 57 2.60 -32.36 6.51
CA PRO A 57 3.91 -32.53 7.14
C PRO A 57 4.90 -31.44 6.70
N ALA A 58 5.43 -30.65 7.65
CA ALA A 58 6.43 -29.61 7.37
C ALA A 58 7.66 -29.82 8.27
N GLY A 59 8.53 -30.76 7.89
CA GLY A 59 9.66 -31.18 8.72
C GLY A 59 9.19 -31.71 10.07
N ARG A 60 9.63 -31.08 11.16
CA ARG A 60 9.22 -31.41 12.54
C ARG A 60 7.93 -30.71 13.00
N THR A 61 7.44 -29.77 12.22
CA THR A 61 6.19 -29.03 12.45
C THR A 61 5.02 -29.77 11.80
N THR A 62 3.82 -29.62 12.37
CA THR A 62 2.59 -30.11 11.73
C THR A 62 1.72 -28.93 11.38
N VAL A 63 1.37 -28.82 10.10
CA VAL A 63 0.45 -27.77 9.62
C VAL A 63 -0.91 -28.42 9.41
N VAL A 64 -1.95 -27.83 9.98
CA VAL A 64 -3.34 -28.26 9.81
C VAL A 64 -4.08 -27.17 9.07
N VAL A 65 -4.82 -27.53 8.03
CA VAL A 65 -5.65 -26.58 7.27
C VAL A 65 -7.10 -27.02 7.35
N GLU A 66 -8.01 -26.12 7.67
CA GLU A 66 -9.44 -26.36 7.55
C GLU A 66 -10.17 -25.13 7.00
N PRO A 67 -11.24 -25.32 6.21
CA PRO A 67 -12.13 -24.21 5.90
C PRO A 67 -12.78 -23.74 7.21
N GLY A 68 -12.88 -22.43 7.38
CA GLY A 68 -13.44 -21.89 8.60
C GLY A 68 -13.94 -20.46 8.44
N VAL A 69 -14.73 -20.06 9.43
CA VAL A 69 -15.31 -18.73 9.53
C VAL A 69 -14.69 -18.00 10.72
N GLU A 70 -14.36 -16.73 10.56
CA GLU A 70 -13.78 -15.89 11.61
C GLU A 70 -14.42 -14.51 11.64
N GLY A 71 -14.70 -14.01 12.83
CA GLY A 71 -15.22 -12.65 13.04
C GLY A 71 -14.09 -11.66 13.26
N ALA A 72 -14.05 -10.57 12.50
CA ALA A 72 -13.16 -9.45 12.78
C ALA A 72 -13.64 -8.64 13.98
N ARG A 73 -12.72 -7.86 14.57
CA ARG A 73 -13.05 -6.91 15.66
C ARG A 73 -14.07 -5.85 15.23
N THR A 74 -14.18 -5.58 13.93
CA THR A 74 -15.17 -4.69 13.30
C THR A 74 -16.59 -5.28 13.27
N GLY A 75 -16.74 -6.57 13.57
CA GLY A 75 -18.03 -7.27 13.54
C GLY A 75 -18.35 -7.95 12.21
N GLU A 76 -17.49 -7.83 11.22
CA GLU A 76 -17.59 -8.55 9.94
C GLU A 76 -17.18 -10.02 10.10
N VAL A 77 -17.77 -10.88 9.28
CA VAL A 77 -17.56 -12.33 9.32
C VAL A 77 -16.96 -12.76 7.99
N PHE A 78 -15.82 -13.43 8.05
CA PHE A 78 -15.05 -13.85 6.88
C PHE A 78 -14.98 -15.37 6.77
N GLU A 79 -15.20 -15.88 5.57
CA GLU A 79 -14.92 -17.28 5.22
C GLU A 79 -13.50 -17.39 4.66
N GLY A 80 -12.77 -18.43 5.06
CA GLY A 80 -11.37 -18.59 4.67
C GLY A 80 -10.78 -19.93 5.07
N ALA A 81 -9.47 -20.06 4.92
CA ALA A 81 -8.69 -21.19 5.39
C ALA A 81 -8.05 -20.85 6.75
N LYS A 82 -8.41 -21.61 7.78
CA LYS A 82 -7.69 -21.62 9.07
C LYS A 82 -6.50 -22.56 8.92
N ILE A 83 -5.32 -22.05 9.16
CA ILE A 83 -4.06 -22.77 9.12
C ILE A 83 -3.47 -22.76 10.53
N TYR A 84 -3.30 -23.92 11.12
CA TYR A 84 -2.68 -24.07 12.44
C TYR A 84 -1.29 -24.65 12.26
N VAL A 85 -0.29 -23.94 12.77
CA VAL A 85 1.10 -24.40 12.79
C VAL A 85 1.39 -24.91 14.18
N LEU A 86 1.49 -26.23 14.31
CA LEU A 86 1.78 -26.94 15.55
C LEU A 86 3.30 -27.08 15.68
N SER A 87 3.88 -26.41 16.69
CA SER A 87 5.33 -26.43 16.93
C SER A 87 5.87 -27.83 17.20
N ASP A 88 7.19 -28.00 17.00
CA ASP A 88 7.89 -29.26 17.26
C ASP A 88 7.68 -29.71 18.73
N PRO A 89 7.02 -30.86 18.97
CA PRO A 89 6.85 -31.42 20.32
C PRO A 89 8.20 -31.71 21.00
N SER A 90 9.27 -31.93 20.24
CA SER A 90 10.63 -32.15 20.75
C SER A 90 11.22 -30.92 21.44
N SER A 91 10.61 -29.74 21.26
CA SER A 91 10.99 -28.51 21.96
C SER A 91 10.48 -28.45 23.41
N GLY A 92 9.66 -29.42 23.84
CA GLY A 92 9.01 -29.43 25.16
C GLY A 92 7.90 -28.38 25.33
N ILE A 93 7.61 -27.60 24.29
CA ILE A 93 6.59 -26.56 24.28
C ILE A 93 5.74 -26.74 23.02
N SER A 94 4.49 -27.21 23.17
CA SER A 94 3.52 -27.12 22.08
C SER A 94 2.91 -25.72 22.07
N ARG A 95 3.14 -25.00 20.97
CA ARG A 95 2.43 -23.78 20.59
C ARG A 95 1.59 -24.09 19.36
N ILE A 96 0.44 -23.43 19.32
CA ILE A 96 -0.39 -23.36 18.11
C ILE A 96 -0.29 -21.94 17.65
N ASP A 97 0.44 -21.72 16.56
CA ASP A 97 0.32 -20.48 15.82
C ASP A 97 -0.87 -20.61 14.88
N ARG A 98 -1.82 -19.69 14.99
CA ARG A 98 -3.01 -19.67 14.16
C ARG A 98 -2.82 -18.64 13.06
N LEU A 99 -2.89 -19.09 11.83
CA LEU A 99 -2.93 -18.26 10.64
C LEU A 99 -4.33 -18.35 10.03
N PHE A 100 -5.00 -17.22 9.80
CA PHE A 100 -6.26 -17.21 9.05
C PHE A 100 -6.04 -16.53 7.71
N ILE A 101 -6.36 -17.26 6.64
CA ILE A 101 -6.26 -16.79 5.28
C ILE A 101 -7.66 -16.59 4.71
N THR A 102 -8.04 -15.36 4.43
CA THR A 102 -9.26 -15.06 3.69
C THR A 102 -8.95 -14.96 2.20
N GLY A 103 -9.91 -15.32 1.35
CA GLY A 103 -9.74 -15.21 -0.09
C GLY A 103 -11.04 -15.47 -0.84
N LEU A 104 -11.33 -14.63 -1.82
CA LEU A 104 -12.28 -14.97 -2.88
C LEU A 104 -11.55 -15.74 -3.98
N ARG A 105 -12.32 -16.40 -4.87
CA ARG A 105 -11.93 -17.38 -5.91
C ARG A 105 -10.62 -17.17 -6.71
N PHE A 106 -9.92 -16.04 -6.60
CA PHE A 106 -8.71 -15.69 -7.34
C PHE A 106 -7.57 -14.98 -6.54
N GLY A 107 -7.54 -14.98 -5.20
CA GLY A 107 -6.41 -14.38 -4.45
C GLY A 107 -6.45 -14.49 -2.91
N LEU A 108 -5.31 -14.23 -2.27
CA LEU A 108 -5.15 -14.10 -0.82
C LEU A 108 -5.52 -12.67 -0.40
N THR A 109 -6.51 -12.51 0.47
CA THR A 109 -7.02 -11.20 0.91
C THR A 109 -6.42 -10.80 2.25
N ASP A 110 -6.34 -11.71 3.22
CA ASP A 110 -5.72 -11.45 4.52
C ASP A 110 -4.91 -12.66 4.98
N VAL A 111 -3.93 -12.40 5.83
CA VAL A 111 -3.12 -13.36 6.57
C VAL A 111 -3.01 -12.82 7.99
N VAL A 112 -3.77 -13.43 8.89
CA VAL A 112 -3.85 -13.04 10.30
C VAL A 112 -3.11 -14.07 11.13
N LEU A 113 -2.05 -13.67 11.83
CA LEU A 113 -1.30 -14.53 12.75
C LEU A 113 -1.70 -14.25 14.20
N ASN A 114 -2.22 -15.24 14.92
CA ASN A 114 -2.60 -15.14 16.33
C ASN A 114 -3.51 -13.93 16.62
N ASP A 115 -4.55 -13.77 15.80
CA ASP A 115 -5.51 -12.65 15.84
C ASP A 115 -4.90 -11.26 15.57
N LEU A 116 -3.66 -11.21 15.06
CA LEU A 116 -2.97 -10.01 14.60
C LEU A 116 -2.80 -10.04 13.07
N PRO A 117 -3.18 -8.98 12.34
CA PRO A 117 -2.95 -8.92 10.90
C PRO A 117 -1.44 -8.86 10.63
N VAL A 118 -0.93 -9.77 9.80
CA VAL A 118 0.46 -9.77 9.33
C VAL A 118 0.55 -9.39 7.85
N TYR A 119 -0.51 -9.65 7.10
CA TYR A 119 -0.69 -9.15 5.75
C TYR A 119 -2.20 -8.98 5.50
N SER A 120 -2.61 -7.84 4.97
CA SER A 120 -4.01 -7.54 4.68
C SER A 120 -4.10 -6.69 3.44
N VAL A 121 -4.92 -7.13 2.49
CA VAL A 121 -5.20 -6.45 1.23
C VAL A 121 -6.53 -5.71 1.39
N TYR A 122 -6.59 -4.72 2.28
CA TYR A 122 -7.77 -3.87 2.35
C TYR A 122 -7.80 -2.89 1.17
N GLY A 123 -8.91 -2.89 0.43
CA GLY A 123 -9.40 -1.79 -0.40
C GLY A 123 -9.03 -1.78 -1.88
N HIS A 124 -7.79 -2.14 -2.26
CA HIS A 124 -7.29 -1.81 -3.61
C HIS A 124 -6.83 -2.97 -4.48
N PHE A 125 -6.59 -4.16 -3.91
CA PHE A 125 -5.96 -5.24 -4.66
C PHE A 125 -6.64 -6.61 -4.48
N GLY A 126 -7.95 -6.59 -4.20
CA GLY A 126 -8.79 -7.78 -4.36
C GLY A 126 -9.02 -8.07 -5.84
N SER A 127 -8.93 -9.33 -6.25
CA SER A 127 -9.21 -9.84 -7.59
C SER A 127 -10.70 -9.72 -7.98
N ASP A 128 -11.22 -8.50 -8.04
CA ASP A 128 -12.60 -8.17 -8.41
C ASP A 128 -12.66 -7.83 -9.91
N ALA A 129 -13.82 -8.00 -10.55
CA ALA A 129 -14.06 -7.61 -11.93
C ALA A 129 -13.67 -6.15 -12.21
N ARG A 130 -13.78 -5.27 -11.20
CA ARG A 130 -13.24 -3.90 -11.22
C ARG A 130 -11.76 -3.84 -11.61
N TYR A 131 -10.93 -4.67 -10.98
CA TYR A 131 -9.49 -4.72 -11.22
C TYR A 131 -9.17 -5.22 -12.64
N ALA A 132 -9.84 -6.29 -13.08
CA ALA A 132 -9.66 -6.82 -14.43
C ALA A 132 -10.07 -5.79 -15.50
N LEU A 133 -11.16 -5.07 -15.28
CA LEU A 133 -11.65 -4.04 -16.19
C LEU A 133 -10.77 -2.79 -16.19
N ALA A 134 -10.27 -2.35 -15.04
CA ALA A 134 -9.32 -1.24 -14.94
C ALA A 134 -7.99 -1.57 -15.66
N ARG A 135 -7.51 -2.82 -15.52
CA ARG A 135 -6.31 -3.28 -16.23
C ARG A 135 -6.51 -3.36 -17.74
N LEU A 136 -7.66 -3.84 -18.19
CA LEU A 136 -8.03 -3.82 -19.61
C LEU A 136 -8.14 -2.38 -20.13
N MET A 137 -8.67 -1.45 -19.32
CA MET A 137 -8.75 -0.02 -19.67
C MET A 137 -7.35 0.56 -19.89
N ALA A 138 -6.40 0.28 -18.99
CA ALA A 138 -5.02 0.72 -19.12
C ALA A 138 -4.32 0.14 -20.37
N ILE A 139 -4.50 -1.16 -20.65
CA ILE A 139 -3.94 -1.81 -21.84
C ILE A 139 -4.52 -1.22 -23.13
N VAL A 140 -5.83 -0.97 -23.15
CA VAL A 140 -6.50 -0.29 -24.26
C VAL A 140 -5.90 1.09 -24.45
N ASN A 141 -5.87 1.92 -23.41
CA ASN A 141 -5.29 3.27 -23.48
C ASN A 141 -3.86 3.24 -24.02
N GLY A 142 -2.97 2.44 -23.42
CA GLY A 142 -1.57 2.34 -23.84
C GLY A 142 -1.36 1.84 -25.28
N LYS A 143 -2.22 0.93 -25.77
CA LYS A 143 -2.12 0.45 -27.17
C LYS A 143 -2.46 1.52 -28.21
N PHE A 144 -3.27 2.50 -27.84
CA PHE A 144 -3.66 3.59 -28.71
C PHE A 144 -2.77 4.83 -28.56
N LEU A 145 -1.74 4.79 -27.71
CA LEU A 145 -0.71 5.83 -27.64
C LEU A 145 0.45 5.54 -28.60
N ASP A 146 1.07 6.59 -29.11
CA ASP A 146 2.37 6.52 -29.77
C ASP A 146 3.53 6.62 -28.77
N VAL A 147 4.75 6.50 -29.29
CA VAL A 147 5.98 6.57 -28.48
C VAL A 147 6.17 7.91 -27.78
N ASN A 148 5.42 8.94 -28.17
CA ASN A 148 5.44 10.28 -27.58
C ASN A 148 4.15 10.55 -26.75
N GLY A 149 3.38 9.51 -26.42
CA GLY A 149 2.16 9.63 -25.62
C GLY A 149 0.98 10.28 -26.36
N ARG A 150 1.01 10.39 -27.69
CA ARG A 150 -0.12 10.94 -28.48
C ARG A 150 -1.08 9.84 -28.89
N VAL A 151 -2.37 10.13 -28.85
CA VAL A 151 -3.41 9.18 -29.27
C VAL A 151 -3.35 8.98 -30.79
N ARG A 152 -3.12 7.74 -31.23
CA ARG A 152 -3.02 7.33 -32.65
C ARG A 152 -4.39 7.16 -33.32
N ASP A 153 -5.40 6.73 -32.57
CA ASP A 153 -6.74 6.45 -33.06
C ASP A 153 -7.77 6.67 -31.94
N GLU A 154 -8.23 7.92 -31.86
CA GLU A 154 -9.10 8.40 -30.78
C GLU A 154 -10.51 7.80 -30.86
N GLU A 155 -11.00 7.51 -32.07
CA GLU A 155 -12.34 6.96 -32.28
C GLU A 155 -12.44 5.52 -31.76
N ASN A 156 -11.48 4.66 -32.12
CA ASN A 156 -11.44 3.29 -31.61
C ASN A 156 -11.12 3.22 -30.12
N LEU A 157 -10.24 4.11 -29.62
CA LEU A 157 -9.97 4.24 -28.19
C LEU A 157 -11.26 4.51 -27.40
N LYS A 158 -12.00 5.56 -27.76
CA LYS A 158 -13.27 5.93 -27.11
C LYS A 158 -14.30 4.81 -27.17
N LYS A 159 -14.37 4.08 -28.29
CA LYS A 159 -15.27 2.94 -28.45
C LYS A 159 -14.92 1.79 -27.49
N MET A 160 -13.64 1.45 -27.36
CA MET A 160 -13.19 0.37 -26.46
C MET A 160 -13.33 0.76 -24.98
N GLN A 161 -13.04 2.02 -24.64
CA GLN A 161 -13.27 2.55 -23.29
C GLN A 161 -14.75 2.43 -22.90
N LYS A 162 -15.65 2.86 -23.80
CA LYS A 162 -17.10 2.76 -23.58
C LYS A 162 -17.56 1.31 -23.37
N MET A 163 -17.06 0.36 -24.16
CA MET A 163 -17.39 -1.06 -23.98
C MET A 163 -16.99 -1.57 -22.59
N LEU A 164 -15.81 -1.20 -22.10
CA LEU A 164 -15.35 -1.60 -20.77
C LEU A 164 -16.18 -0.95 -19.65
N ILE A 165 -16.56 0.33 -19.82
CA ILE A 165 -17.46 1.03 -18.88
C ILE A 165 -18.83 0.34 -18.82
N ASP A 166 -19.39 -0.05 -19.97
CA ASP A 166 -20.67 -0.72 -20.03
C ASP A 166 -20.59 -2.12 -19.39
N ILE A 167 -19.50 -2.87 -19.59
CA ILE A 167 -19.27 -4.14 -18.86
C ILE A 167 -19.15 -3.89 -17.36
N GLY A 168 -18.47 -2.82 -16.93
CA GLY A 168 -18.40 -2.42 -15.54
C GLY A 168 -19.78 -2.18 -14.93
N ARG A 169 -20.66 -1.43 -15.63
CA ARG A 169 -22.04 -1.19 -15.19
C ARG A 169 -22.84 -2.47 -15.00
N GLU A 170 -22.76 -3.40 -15.96
CA GLU A 170 -23.46 -4.70 -15.88
C GLU A 170 -22.97 -5.56 -14.70
N LEU A 171 -21.69 -5.43 -14.33
CA LEU A 171 -21.11 -6.11 -13.18
C LEU A 171 -21.29 -5.35 -11.85
N ASN A 172 -22.07 -4.26 -11.85
CA ASN A 172 -22.25 -3.34 -10.72
C ASN A 172 -20.91 -2.77 -10.18
N CYS A 173 -20.00 -2.51 -11.11
CA CYS A 173 -18.61 -2.10 -10.89
C CYS A 173 -18.39 -0.73 -11.54
N ARG A 174 -18.17 0.33 -10.76
CA ARG A 174 -17.88 1.66 -11.30
C ARG A 174 -16.41 1.74 -11.76
N ILE A 175 -16.20 2.00 -13.05
CA ILE A 175 -14.88 2.31 -13.64
C ILE A 175 -14.80 3.83 -13.77
N ASP A 176 -13.82 4.49 -13.13
CA ASP A 176 -13.60 5.93 -13.31
C ASP A 176 -12.71 6.16 -14.53
N GLU A 177 -13.19 7.03 -15.43
CA GLU A 177 -12.61 7.39 -16.72
C GLU A 177 -11.34 8.26 -16.56
N ARG A 178 -11.15 8.86 -15.39
CA ARG A 178 -10.09 9.85 -15.11
C ARG A 178 -8.78 9.24 -14.63
N TYR A 179 -8.72 7.93 -14.40
CA TYR A 179 -7.44 7.30 -14.10
C TYR A 179 -6.60 7.16 -15.37
N ALA A 180 -5.73 8.14 -15.59
CA ALA A 180 -4.50 7.97 -16.33
C ALA A 180 -3.60 6.98 -15.56
N PHE A 181 -3.86 5.68 -15.77
CA PHE A 181 -3.22 4.55 -15.11
C PHE A 181 -1.78 4.30 -15.59
N TYR A 182 -0.87 5.24 -15.35
CA TYR A 182 0.57 4.98 -15.47
C TYR A 182 1.18 4.44 -14.16
N SER A 183 0.61 4.75 -12.99
CA SER A 183 1.27 4.48 -11.70
C SER A 183 0.77 3.27 -10.91
N THR A 184 -0.35 2.64 -11.29
CA THR A 184 -1.02 1.64 -10.42
C THR A 184 -0.87 0.19 -10.86
N TYR A 185 -0.26 -0.10 -12.02
CA TYR A 185 -0.30 -1.45 -12.61
C TYR A 185 1.02 -2.00 -13.20
N PHE A 186 2.13 -1.31 -13.03
CA PHE A 186 3.47 -1.86 -13.28
C PHE A 186 4.11 -2.26 -11.95
N ASP A 187 3.62 -3.35 -11.37
CA ASP A 187 4.30 -3.97 -10.23
C ASP A 187 3.96 -5.45 -10.19
N ILE A 188 4.51 -6.24 -11.12
CA ILE A 188 4.95 -7.63 -10.82
C ILE A 188 6.20 -8.00 -11.68
N PHE A 189 6.56 -7.28 -12.76
CA PHE A 189 7.77 -7.61 -13.54
C PHE A 189 8.53 -6.42 -14.17
N ASP A 190 8.39 -5.19 -13.64
CA ASP A 190 9.16 -4.03 -14.12
C ASP A 190 9.77 -3.26 -12.91
N PRO A 191 11.03 -2.81 -12.93
CA PRO A 191 11.67 -2.12 -11.78
C PRO A 191 11.22 -0.66 -11.58
N MET A 192 10.08 -0.22 -12.12
CA MET A 192 9.71 1.20 -12.20
C MET A 192 8.38 1.53 -11.51
N VAL A 193 8.30 1.37 -10.18
CA VAL A 193 7.42 2.28 -9.41
C VAL A 193 8.08 3.66 -9.48
N PRO A 194 7.42 4.68 -10.05
CA PRO A 194 8.01 6.02 -10.11
C PRO A 194 8.20 6.51 -8.68
N LYS A 195 9.45 6.84 -8.34
CA LYS A 195 9.78 7.43 -7.04
C LYS A 195 8.97 8.69 -6.81
N ARG A 196 8.62 9.00 -5.56
CA ARG A 196 7.69 10.07 -5.21
C ARG A 196 8.31 11.04 -4.23
N ILE A 197 8.21 12.33 -4.55
CA ILE A 197 8.65 13.43 -3.71
C ILE A 197 7.42 14.26 -3.30
N LEU A 198 7.28 14.55 -2.01
CA LEU A 198 6.25 15.46 -1.48
C LEU A 198 6.90 16.76 -1.03
N ILE A 199 6.37 17.91 -1.46
CA ILE A 199 6.74 19.22 -0.93
C ILE A 199 5.69 19.66 0.09
N VAL A 200 6.12 20.01 1.29
CA VAL A 200 5.24 20.42 2.38
C VAL A 200 5.44 21.90 2.68
N SER A 201 4.35 22.65 2.65
CA SER A 201 4.29 24.08 2.96
C SER A 201 3.18 24.38 3.96
N GLU A 202 3.02 25.61 4.44
CA GLU A 202 2.03 25.93 5.49
C GLU A 202 0.60 25.58 5.06
N ASP A 203 0.16 26.09 3.91
CA ASP A 203 -1.22 26.06 3.41
C ASP A 203 -1.37 25.53 1.97
N ASP A 204 -0.26 25.21 1.29
CA ASP A 204 -0.20 24.75 -0.10
C ASP A 204 -0.90 25.68 -1.12
N SER A 205 -0.92 26.99 -0.82
CA SER A 205 -1.60 27.99 -1.67
C SER A 205 -0.66 28.77 -2.58
N LEU A 206 0.63 28.88 -2.22
CA LEU A 206 1.57 29.80 -2.88
C LEU A 206 2.93 29.16 -3.22
N ILE A 207 3.86 29.10 -2.25
CA ILE A 207 5.23 28.63 -2.53
C ILE A 207 5.26 27.10 -2.72
N GLY A 208 4.47 26.34 -1.96
CA GLY A 208 4.35 24.88 -2.11
C GLY A 208 4.06 24.45 -3.54
N PRO A 209 2.97 24.96 -4.15
CA PRO A 209 2.65 24.72 -5.56
C PRO A 209 3.77 25.16 -6.51
N ILE A 210 4.34 26.36 -6.35
CA ILE A 210 5.43 26.86 -7.21
C ILE A 210 6.64 25.92 -7.15
N ALA A 211 7.05 25.52 -5.95
CA ALA A 211 8.17 24.61 -5.74
C ALA A 211 7.91 23.23 -6.35
N ARG A 212 6.67 22.72 -6.26
CA ARG A 212 6.28 21.46 -6.87
C ARG A 212 6.49 21.48 -8.37
N PHE A 213 5.95 22.49 -9.05
CA PHE A 213 6.08 22.60 -10.51
C PHE A 213 7.54 22.83 -10.94
N ALA A 214 8.30 23.64 -10.19
CA ALA A 214 9.72 23.84 -10.45
C ALA A 214 10.54 22.53 -10.36
N LEU A 215 10.32 21.74 -9.31
CA LEU A 215 11.02 20.46 -9.14
C LEU A 215 10.54 19.41 -10.16
N GLN A 216 9.23 19.35 -10.45
CA GLN A 216 8.69 18.45 -11.48
C GLN A 216 9.34 18.73 -12.84
N ARG A 217 9.48 20.00 -13.22
CA ARG A 217 10.18 20.37 -14.46
C ARG A 217 11.63 19.92 -14.47
N ALA A 218 12.38 20.16 -13.39
CA ALA A 218 13.78 19.73 -13.29
C ALA A 218 13.95 18.19 -13.38
N VAL A 219 12.95 17.43 -12.94
CA VAL A 219 12.86 15.97 -13.06
C VAL A 219 12.50 15.56 -14.49
N ASP A 220 11.50 16.19 -15.09
CA ASP A 220 10.97 15.88 -16.43
C ASP A 220 11.99 16.19 -17.53
N ASP A 221 12.73 17.29 -17.41
CA ASP A 221 13.80 17.69 -18.33
C ASP A 221 14.96 16.65 -18.38
N ARG A 222 15.01 15.75 -17.40
CA ARG A 222 15.98 14.65 -17.32
C ARG A 222 15.37 13.27 -17.51
N GLU A 223 14.08 13.20 -17.83
CA GLU A 223 13.34 11.96 -18.10
C GLU A 223 13.41 10.94 -16.96
N LEU A 224 13.46 11.40 -15.71
CA LEU A 224 13.75 10.53 -14.55
C LEU A 224 12.54 9.73 -14.03
N GLY A 225 11.34 9.99 -14.55
CA GLY A 225 10.13 9.25 -14.16
C GLY A 225 9.80 9.35 -12.66
N ILE A 226 10.11 10.49 -12.03
CA ILE A 226 9.83 10.77 -10.62
C ILE A 226 8.58 11.65 -10.54
N PHE A 227 7.68 11.33 -9.61
CA PHE A 227 6.46 12.09 -9.38
C PHE A 227 6.66 13.10 -8.24
N VAL A 228 6.31 14.35 -8.47
CA VAL A 228 6.41 15.42 -7.47
C VAL A 228 5.03 15.97 -7.15
N ASP A 229 4.73 15.98 -5.86
CA ASP A 229 3.47 16.48 -5.31
C ASP A 229 3.71 17.57 -4.26
N SER A 230 2.65 18.28 -3.86
CA SER A 230 2.69 19.20 -2.72
C SER A 230 1.49 19.05 -1.79
N ALA A 231 1.66 19.48 -0.54
CA ALA A 231 0.60 19.47 0.46
C ALA A 231 0.82 20.53 1.56
N ALA A 232 -0.27 20.88 2.24
CA ALA A 232 -0.36 21.82 3.33
C ALA A 232 -0.12 21.10 4.66
N TYR A 233 0.80 21.60 5.47
CA TYR A 233 1.05 21.09 6.80
C TYR A 233 -0.12 21.39 7.75
N LEU A 234 -0.74 22.56 7.58
CA LEU A 234 -1.94 22.97 8.30
C LEU A 234 -3.20 22.68 7.44
N GLU A 235 -4.10 23.65 7.35
CA GLU A 235 -5.27 23.59 6.48
C GLU A 235 -4.94 24.13 5.09
N PRO A 236 -5.42 23.48 4.01
CA PRO A 236 -5.16 23.93 2.66
C PRO A 236 -6.01 25.17 2.35
N GLU A 237 -5.40 26.21 1.81
CA GLU A 237 -6.09 27.40 1.32
C GLU A 237 -6.28 27.36 -0.20
N GLU A 238 -7.15 28.20 -0.77
CA GLU A 238 -7.30 28.29 -2.22
C GLU A 238 -6.00 28.74 -2.89
N LEU A 239 -5.71 28.20 -4.09
CA LEU A 239 -4.51 28.55 -4.85
C LEU A 239 -4.44 30.08 -5.07
N HIS A 240 -3.39 30.69 -4.50
CA HIS A 240 -3.16 32.12 -4.50
C HIS A 240 -2.96 32.65 -5.94
N GLU A 241 -3.40 33.88 -6.21
CA GLU A 241 -3.34 34.47 -7.56
C GLU A 241 -1.90 34.54 -8.11
N PHE A 242 -0.92 34.84 -7.25
CA PHE A 242 0.48 34.87 -7.65
C PHE A 242 1.00 33.49 -8.07
N ALA A 243 0.63 32.42 -7.34
CA ALA A 243 1.01 31.07 -7.74
C ALA A 243 0.35 30.68 -9.06
N ARG A 244 -0.93 30.99 -9.24
CA ARG A 244 -1.65 30.76 -10.51
C ARG A 244 -0.92 31.42 -11.68
N GLU A 245 -0.63 32.72 -11.57
CA GLU A 245 0.03 33.46 -12.65
C GLU A 245 1.45 32.95 -12.94
N VAL A 246 2.25 32.66 -11.90
CA VAL A 246 3.60 32.09 -12.05
C VAL A 246 3.52 30.72 -12.72
N ILE A 247 2.63 29.83 -12.26
CA ILE A 247 2.52 28.47 -12.78
C ILE A 247 2.03 28.47 -14.22
N ASP A 248 0.98 29.22 -14.54
CA ASP A 248 0.45 29.29 -15.90
C ASP A 248 1.50 29.84 -16.88
N LYS A 249 2.29 30.82 -16.45
CA LYS A 249 3.30 31.46 -17.31
C LYS A 249 4.56 30.62 -17.49
N LEU A 250 5.05 29.95 -16.45
CA LEU A 250 6.32 29.21 -16.48
C LEU A 250 6.16 27.71 -16.77
N TYR A 251 5.05 27.11 -16.33
CA TYR A 251 4.85 25.66 -16.32
C TYR A 251 3.59 25.20 -17.09
N GLY A 252 2.70 26.13 -17.45
CA GLY A 252 1.70 25.96 -18.50
C GLY A 252 0.24 26.02 -18.05
N ASN A 253 -0.17 25.25 -17.04
CA ASN A 253 -1.55 25.28 -16.55
C ASN A 253 -1.65 24.85 -15.08
N SER A 254 -2.32 25.65 -14.27
CA SER A 254 -2.63 25.42 -12.86
C SER A 254 -4.08 24.99 -12.60
N ASP A 255 -4.98 24.94 -13.60
CA ASP A 255 -6.41 24.65 -13.43
C ASP A 255 -6.71 23.30 -12.75
N ASP A 256 -5.83 22.32 -12.94
CA ASP A 256 -5.96 20.98 -12.35
C ASP A 256 -5.31 20.88 -10.96
N PHE A 257 -4.60 21.92 -10.51
CA PHE A 257 -3.98 21.96 -9.20
C PHE A 257 -5.02 22.22 -8.12
N LYS A 258 -5.02 21.40 -7.07
CA LYS A 258 -5.85 21.59 -5.89
C LYS A 258 -4.99 21.47 -4.63
N PRO A 259 -4.88 22.55 -3.84
CA PRO A 259 -4.29 22.52 -2.51
C PRO A 259 -4.92 21.41 -1.67
N LYS A 260 -4.10 20.69 -0.91
CA LYS A 260 -4.53 19.55 -0.08
C LYS A 260 -3.70 19.47 1.18
N SER A 261 -4.26 19.01 2.28
CA SER A 261 -3.50 18.83 3.52
C SER A 261 -2.63 17.57 3.47
N VAL A 262 -1.54 17.56 4.23
CA VAL A 262 -0.78 16.35 4.58
C VAL A 262 -1.66 15.35 5.31
N GLU A 263 -2.66 15.81 6.06
CA GLU A 263 -3.72 14.97 6.65
C GLU A 263 -4.77 14.60 5.59
N CYS A 264 -5.13 15.54 4.70
CA CYS A 264 -6.10 15.38 3.60
C CYS A 264 -5.49 14.92 2.26
N LEU A 265 -4.40 14.14 2.29
CA LEU A 265 -4.17 13.12 1.24
C LEU A 265 -5.28 12.02 1.29
N GLU A 266 -6.24 12.17 2.20
CA GLU A 266 -7.62 11.72 2.09
C GLU A 266 -8.34 12.32 0.86
N PHE A 267 -8.20 11.67 -0.29
CA PHE A 267 -9.20 11.77 -1.34
C PHE A 267 -10.53 11.22 -0.80
N GLU A 268 -11.67 11.79 -1.21
CA GLU A 268 -13.05 11.46 -0.75
C GLU A 268 -13.47 9.97 -0.81
N VAL A 269 -12.57 9.04 -1.19
CA VAL A 269 -12.83 7.60 -1.18
C VAL A 269 -11.66 6.74 -0.65
N PHE A 270 -10.44 7.27 -0.42
CA PHE A 270 -9.28 6.44 -0.03
C PHE A 270 -8.23 7.19 0.83
N ARG A 271 -7.71 6.51 1.86
CA ARG A 271 -6.61 7.00 2.72
C ARG A 271 -5.26 6.67 2.09
N GLN A 272 -4.52 7.67 1.60
CA GLN A 272 -3.08 7.55 1.37
C GLN A 272 -2.35 8.24 2.52
N PRO A 273 -1.73 7.48 3.46
CA PRO A 273 -0.91 8.12 4.46
C PRO A 273 0.31 8.76 3.79
N VAL A 274 0.78 9.89 4.33
CA VAL A 274 2.08 10.55 4.03
C VAL A 274 3.26 9.55 4.00
N LEU A 275 3.07 8.36 4.58
CA LEU A 275 3.98 7.23 4.62
C LEU A 275 4.36 6.62 3.26
N ASP A 276 3.74 7.02 2.14
CA ASP A 276 3.99 6.43 0.81
C ASP A 276 4.97 7.26 -0.07
N TYR A 277 5.51 8.37 0.43
CA TYR A 277 6.51 9.17 -0.31
C TYR A 277 7.94 8.72 0.01
N ASP A 278 8.80 8.65 -1.01
CA ASP A 278 10.20 8.23 -0.87
C ASP A 278 11.08 9.37 -0.33
N LEU A 279 10.66 10.62 -0.53
CA LEU A 279 11.27 11.84 0.01
C LEU A 279 10.20 12.89 0.33
N ILE A 280 10.34 13.56 1.47
CA ILE A 280 9.50 14.68 1.88
C ILE A 280 10.40 15.91 2.06
N ILE A 281 10.05 17.01 1.40
CA ILE A 281 10.77 18.28 1.45
C ILE A 281 9.90 19.32 2.16
N VAL A 282 10.26 19.74 3.36
CA VAL A 282 9.58 20.83 4.06
C VAL A 282 10.17 22.18 3.64
N LEU A 283 9.32 23.15 3.31
CA LEU A 283 9.80 24.49 2.95
C LEU A 283 10.35 25.26 4.17
N GLU A 284 9.83 24.97 5.36
CA GLU A 284 10.33 25.50 6.62
C GLU A 284 10.52 24.39 7.65
N GLU A 285 11.57 24.51 8.47
CA GLU A 285 11.94 23.50 9.46
C GLU A 285 10.82 23.20 10.47
N ARG A 286 10.01 24.22 10.80
CA ARG A 286 8.87 24.08 11.73
C ARG A 286 7.79 23.10 11.26
N PHE A 287 7.75 22.75 9.97
CA PHE A 287 6.80 21.79 9.41
C PHE A 287 7.32 20.36 9.39
N ARG A 288 8.51 20.10 9.96
CA ARG A 288 9.07 18.74 10.08
C ARG A 288 8.37 17.90 11.14
N ASP A 289 7.88 18.55 12.20
CA ASP A 289 7.31 17.87 13.35
C ASP A 289 6.15 16.95 12.93
N GLY A 290 6.15 15.69 13.38
CA GLY A 290 5.10 14.73 13.01
C GLY A 290 5.23 14.07 11.64
N LEU A 291 6.23 14.44 10.83
CA LEU A 291 6.58 13.76 9.58
C LEU A 291 7.65 12.66 9.81
N PRO A 292 7.78 11.66 8.91
CA PRO A 292 8.79 10.61 9.03
C PRO A 292 10.23 11.15 8.98
N GLU A 293 10.98 11.03 10.08
CA GLU A 293 12.33 11.60 10.23
C GLU A 293 13.36 11.05 9.23
N ASP A 294 13.21 9.79 8.81
CA ASP A 294 14.17 9.07 7.97
C ASP A 294 14.18 9.52 6.50
N ARG A 295 13.18 10.29 6.10
CA ARG A 295 12.97 10.74 4.71
C ARG A 295 12.44 12.17 4.60
N THR A 296 12.42 12.92 5.70
CA THR A 296 12.00 14.33 5.70
C THR A 296 13.22 15.23 5.83
N PHE A 297 13.39 16.13 4.86
CA PHE A 297 14.48 17.10 4.82
C PHE A 297 13.91 18.49 4.55
N SER A 298 14.58 19.54 5.01
CA SER A 298 14.19 20.91 4.64
C SER A 298 14.76 21.30 3.27
N LEU A 299 14.09 22.22 2.60
CA LEU A 299 14.59 22.82 1.37
C LEU A 299 15.99 23.42 1.59
N GLU A 300 16.23 24.05 2.74
CA GLU A 300 17.52 24.61 3.11
C GLU A 300 18.60 23.53 3.25
N GLU A 301 18.31 22.38 3.85
CA GLU A 301 19.28 21.28 3.95
C GLU A 301 19.69 20.75 2.57
N LEU A 302 18.71 20.55 1.68
CA LEU A 302 18.96 19.94 0.36
C LEU A 302 19.57 20.92 -0.65
N THR A 303 19.19 22.20 -0.60
CA THR A 303 19.54 23.18 -1.63
C THR A 303 20.37 24.35 -1.11
N GLY A 304 20.33 24.62 0.20
CA GLY A 304 20.85 25.85 0.80
C GLY A 304 19.94 27.07 0.62
N LEU A 305 18.75 26.90 0.03
CA LEU A 305 17.80 27.98 -0.24
C LEU A 305 16.81 28.13 0.92
N ARG A 306 16.66 29.37 1.39
CA ARG A 306 15.52 29.81 2.20
C ARG A 306 14.56 30.59 1.33
N VAL A 307 13.28 30.24 1.40
CA VAL A 307 12.19 30.92 0.71
C VAL A 307 11.35 31.68 1.74
N SER A 308 10.88 32.85 1.34
CA SER A 308 9.96 33.68 2.11
C SER A 308 8.67 33.88 1.31
N ILE A 309 7.57 34.16 2.00
CA ILE A 309 6.30 34.51 1.35
C ILE A 309 6.51 35.79 0.52
N PRO A 310 6.29 35.76 -0.80
CA PRO A 310 6.47 36.94 -1.64
C PRO A 310 5.40 38.00 -1.31
N GLU A 311 5.80 39.27 -1.29
CA GLU A 311 4.90 40.40 -1.06
C GLU A 311 4.19 40.84 -2.36
N ASP A 312 4.77 40.52 -3.52
CA ASP A 312 4.20 40.83 -4.83
C ASP A 312 4.49 39.75 -5.89
N ILE A 313 3.88 39.91 -7.07
CA ILE A 313 4.03 38.98 -8.18
C ILE A 313 5.46 38.90 -8.73
N PHE A 314 6.24 39.99 -8.70
CA PHE A 314 7.62 39.99 -9.20
C PHE A 314 8.52 39.19 -8.27
N GLU A 315 8.34 39.33 -6.95
CA GLU A 315 9.02 38.48 -5.98
C GLU A 315 8.64 37.00 -6.14
N ALA A 316 7.38 36.70 -6.44
CA ALA A 316 6.94 35.33 -6.71
C ALA A 316 7.65 34.73 -7.94
N PHE A 317 7.81 35.50 -9.02
CA PHE A 317 8.62 35.10 -10.19
C PHE A 317 10.10 34.89 -9.83
N GLU A 318 10.70 35.80 -9.08
CA GLU A 318 12.10 35.64 -8.65
C GLU A 318 12.31 34.39 -7.79
N ILE A 319 11.36 34.07 -6.90
CA ILE A 319 11.40 32.87 -6.08
C ILE A 319 11.29 31.62 -6.96
N ALA A 320 10.38 31.62 -7.94
CA ALA A 320 10.23 30.51 -8.88
C ALA A 320 11.52 30.25 -9.67
N GLU A 321 12.16 31.28 -10.20
CA GLU A 321 13.44 31.16 -10.92
C GLU A 321 14.58 30.67 -9.99
N LYS A 322 14.61 31.12 -8.73
CA LYS A 322 15.59 30.65 -7.73
C LYS A 322 15.37 29.16 -7.43
N LEU A 323 14.12 28.74 -7.22
CA LEU A 323 13.75 27.34 -6.99
C LEU A 323 14.15 26.46 -8.17
N GLU A 324 13.77 26.83 -9.39
CA GLU A 324 14.10 26.08 -10.62
C GLU A 324 15.62 25.91 -10.74
N ARG A 325 16.39 27.00 -10.62
CA ARG A 325 17.85 26.95 -10.71
C ARG A 325 18.50 26.08 -9.64
N GLU A 326 18.06 26.18 -8.38
CA GLU A 326 18.65 25.37 -7.31
C GLU A 326 18.23 23.91 -7.41
N PHE A 327 16.97 23.60 -7.77
CA PHE A 327 16.54 22.22 -8.04
C PHE A 327 17.32 21.62 -9.21
N GLU A 328 17.51 22.35 -10.31
CA GLU A 328 18.34 21.89 -11.41
C GLU A 328 19.77 21.60 -10.96
N LYS A 329 20.39 22.52 -10.24
CA LYS A 329 21.78 22.40 -9.80
C LYS A 329 21.99 21.28 -8.79
N LYS A 330 21.00 21.04 -7.93
CA LYS A 330 21.08 20.11 -6.78
C LYS A 330 20.33 18.82 -6.99
N LEU A 331 19.72 18.60 -8.15
CA LEU A 331 18.83 17.45 -8.36
C LEU A 331 19.49 16.13 -7.97
N PHE A 332 20.69 15.83 -8.47
CA PHE A 332 21.35 14.57 -8.12
C PHE A 332 21.55 14.38 -6.62
N HIS A 333 21.87 15.45 -5.90
CA HIS A 333 21.98 15.40 -4.44
C HIS A 333 20.61 15.17 -3.79
N ILE A 334 19.57 15.86 -4.22
CA ILE A 334 18.18 15.62 -3.77
C ILE A 334 17.79 14.15 -3.98
N LEU A 335 18.16 13.57 -5.12
CA LEU A 335 17.83 12.20 -5.48
C LEU A 335 18.62 11.13 -4.70
N GLU A 336 19.76 11.46 -4.08
CA GLU A 336 20.45 10.55 -3.15
C GLU A 336 19.60 10.23 -1.92
N HIS A 337 18.64 11.10 -1.59
CA HIS A 337 17.73 10.96 -0.46
C HIS A 337 16.39 10.32 -0.80
N VAL A 338 16.19 9.90 -2.05
CA VAL A 338 14.99 9.22 -2.52
C VAL A 338 15.16 7.72 -2.27
N CYS A 339 14.63 7.22 -1.14
CA CYS A 339 14.74 5.84 -0.65
C CYS A 339 14.03 4.83 -1.55
#